data_AF-A0A0P9N6A0-F1
#
_entry.id   AF-A0A0P9N6A0-F1
#
_cell.length_a   1.000
_cell.length_b   1.000
_cell.length_c   1.000
_cell.angle_alpha   90.00
_cell.angle_beta   90.00
_cell.angle_gamma   90.00
#
_symmetry.space_group_name_H-M   'P 1'
#
loop_
_entity.id
_entity.type
_entity.pdbx_description
1 polymer ?
#
loop_
_entity_poly.entity_id
_entity_poly.type
_entity_poly.pdbx_seq_one_letter_code
_entity_poly.pdbx_strand_id
1 'polypeptide(L)'
;MSPAHSRQGTSMLDQTSPGKAPAAPHVQLIKDKSPRWLLDAEPSTHATLRKTSGRPLQWLTSARTSSPEQVDKLQQLYAEHRQNEQKVRPTLDRLSTLEDFATPLLTAAIKDRFGLDVDVARTWLFHASRARVDQSFLAASRDPITQANIALRAACQSLLKAALQNFEKWETAPGAMDSDSGIEAQVFSAFEIIGQQIAGQSLPISATGFAAMCRELDLGGKYQTHLESVFNAPSTPEETADAAASRLRKDFLKLQSSSIRLQLQIASLQELVSPPLQGALLDILDSKQNVRLDNRPVNCSVLCLGDVELDGPFVIGKDRDMATQAEKIVVYIPDDPVAPLKEYDSVEAFINSLRDRMFIDGYLNFFMRFIPARHRSALFEKLSERLHPKVKKGGFFERQWLEREADRNARLDLRETPLQGPLPEALYDRKRAALKDNALFHGVPTAAQDQKTVDERVQYFKDKAFDVLNIAAFVVPVLGEVMMAVTAIQLAHEVYEGIESWAKDEKQQALAYLFDVVENIGLMSALGAAATDSAGIPAIQVPEFINGLKPVELPSGMTRLWKPDLTPFSH
;
A
#
# COMPACT_ATOMS: atom_id res chain seq x y z
N MET A 1 -67.30 -65.59 21.46
CA MET A 1 -67.18 -64.84 20.19
C MET A 1 -67.90 -63.51 20.35
N SER A 2 -67.14 -62.44 20.61
CA SER A 2 -67.48 -61.01 20.43
C SER A 2 -66.31 -60.16 20.98
N PRO A 3 -65.75 -59.21 20.22
CA PRO A 3 -64.88 -58.13 20.71
C PRO A 3 -65.65 -56.78 20.68
N ALA A 4 -65.26 -55.63 21.22
CA ALA A 4 -64.13 -55.18 22.04
C ALA A 4 -64.52 -53.77 22.57
N HIS A 5 -64.03 -53.38 23.74
CA HIS A 5 -63.58 -52.01 24.01
C HIS A 5 -62.63 -51.94 25.22
N SER A 6 -61.45 -51.40 24.94
CA SER A 6 -60.64 -50.45 25.73
C SER A 6 -60.25 -50.75 27.18
N ARG A 7 -58.92 -50.77 27.42
CA ARG A 7 -58.28 -49.91 28.43
C ARG A 7 -56.78 -49.72 28.17
N GLN A 8 -56.34 -48.48 28.39
CA GLN A 8 -54.99 -47.95 28.27
C GLN A 8 -54.03 -48.51 29.33
N GLY A 9 -52.72 -48.47 29.02
CA GLY A 9 -51.66 -48.58 30.03
C GLY A 9 -50.23 -48.76 29.47
N THR A 10 -49.59 -47.65 29.09
CA THR A 10 -48.16 -47.29 29.28
C THR A 10 -46.97 -48.18 28.84
N SER A 11 -46.09 -47.52 28.07
CA SER A 11 -44.61 -47.60 28.04
C SER A 11 -43.93 -48.71 27.23
N MET A 12 -43.40 -48.38 26.06
CA MET A 12 -41.96 -48.11 25.84
C MET A 12 -41.77 -47.65 24.38
N LEU A 13 -41.42 -46.37 24.21
CA LEU A 13 -40.96 -45.82 22.94
C LEU A 13 -39.51 -46.28 22.73
N ASP A 14 -39.34 -47.20 21.78
CA ASP A 14 -38.04 -47.56 21.22
C ASP A 14 -37.51 -46.33 20.47
N GLN A 15 -36.56 -45.63 21.10
CA GLN A 15 -35.86 -44.51 20.48
C GLN A 15 -34.90 -45.07 19.42
N THR A 16 -35.40 -45.14 18.20
CA THR A 16 -34.53 -45.16 17.03
C THR A 16 -33.76 -43.84 17.01
N SER A 17 -32.47 -43.93 17.33
CA SER A 17 -31.53 -42.81 17.20
C SER A 17 -31.63 -42.24 15.78
N PRO A 18 -31.83 -40.93 15.59
CA PRO A 18 -31.70 -40.33 14.27
C PRO A 18 -30.23 -40.48 13.86
N GLY A 19 -30.02 -41.07 12.69
CA GLY A 19 -28.70 -41.33 12.12
C GLY A 19 -27.83 -40.08 12.13
N LYS A 20 -26.59 -40.25 12.59
CA LYS A 20 -25.52 -39.27 12.46
C LYS A 20 -25.30 -39.03 10.96
N ALA A 21 -25.71 -37.86 10.46
CA ALA A 21 -25.54 -37.48 9.07
C ALA A 21 -24.05 -37.51 8.67
N PRO A 22 -23.70 -37.92 7.42
CA PRO A 22 -22.32 -37.91 6.94
C PRO A 22 -21.88 -36.47 6.60
N ALA A 23 -21.72 -35.62 7.61
CA ALA A 23 -21.30 -34.22 7.44
C ALA A 23 -19.78 -34.02 7.27
N ALA A 24 -19.00 -35.10 7.19
CA ALA A 24 -17.54 -35.08 7.32
C ALA A 24 -16.68 -35.04 6.03
N PRO A 25 -17.05 -35.64 4.88
CA PRO A 25 -16.08 -35.88 3.81
C PRO A 25 -15.72 -34.60 3.01
N HIS A 26 -16.67 -33.71 2.75
CA HIS A 26 -16.41 -32.47 2.01
C HIS A 26 -15.59 -31.47 2.83
N VAL A 27 -15.88 -31.37 4.12
CA VAL A 27 -15.15 -30.51 5.07
C VAL A 27 -13.68 -30.93 5.19
N GLN A 28 -13.42 -32.24 5.34
CA GLN A 28 -12.07 -32.75 5.43
C GLN A 28 -11.29 -32.54 4.12
N LEU A 29 -11.91 -32.79 2.97
CA LEU A 29 -11.30 -32.52 1.67
C LEU A 29 -10.95 -31.03 1.50
N ILE A 30 -11.87 -30.11 1.84
CA ILE A 30 -11.62 -28.67 1.78
C ILE A 30 -10.46 -28.28 2.69
N LYS A 31 -10.42 -28.82 3.91
CA LYS A 31 -9.31 -28.59 4.86
C LYS A 31 -7.98 -29.04 4.26
N ASP A 32 -7.93 -30.22 3.67
CA ASP A 32 -6.70 -30.81 3.12
C ASP A 32 -6.21 -30.09 1.85
N LYS A 33 -7.11 -29.48 1.07
CA LYS A 33 -6.77 -28.65 -0.10
C LYS A 33 -6.48 -27.19 0.26
N SER A 34 -6.86 -26.73 1.45
CA SER A 34 -6.66 -25.34 1.84
C SER A 34 -5.22 -25.09 2.28
N PRO A 35 -4.55 -24.06 1.75
CA PRO A 35 -3.19 -23.75 2.19
C PRO A 35 -3.20 -23.32 3.66
N ARG A 36 -2.21 -23.79 4.43
CA ARG A 36 -2.17 -23.56 5.89
C ARG A 36 -2.26 -22.09 6.29
N TRP A 37 -1.58 -21.20 5.56
CA TRP A 37 -1.63 -19.76 5.83
C TRP A 37 -3.04 -19.19 5.72
N LEU A 38 -3.90 -19.77 4.87
CA LEU A 38 -5.27 -19.31 4.66
C LEU A 38 -6.17 -19.80 5.80
N LEU A 39 -5.96 -21.02 6.28
CA LEU A 39 -6.62 -21.53 7.47
C LEU A 39 -6.27 -20.68 8.70
N ASP A 40 -5.01 -20.27 8.83
CA ASP A 40 -4.53 -19.47 9.97
C ASP A 40 -4.76 -17.94 9.79
N ALA A 41 -5.48 -17.51 8.75
CA ALA A 41 -5.63 -16.08 8.42
C ALA A 41 -6.70 -15.36 9.28
N GLU A 42 -6.55 -14.04 9.43
CA GLU A 42 -7.53 -13.18 10.11
C GLU A 42 -8.87 -13.11 9.35
N PRO A 43 -10.01 -12.87 10.04
CA PRO A 43 -11.33 -12.76 9.38
C PRO A 43 -11.39 -11.73 8.25
N SER A 44 -10.64 -10.63 8.35
CA SER A 44 -10.50 -9.61 7.30
C SER A 44 -9.91 -10.17 5.99
N THR A 45 -9.00 -11.14 6.11
CA THR A 45 -8.39 -11.84 4.96
C THR A 45 -9.42 -12.76 4.31
N HIS A 46 -10.19 -13.54 5.10
CA HIS A 46 -11.27 -14.38 4.57
C HIS A 46 -12.36 -13.55 3.87
N ALA A 47 -12.74 -12.41 4.46
CA ALA A 47 -13.69 -11.48 3.84
C ALA A 47 -13.18 -10.93 2.49
N THR A 48 -11.89 -10.60 2.41
CA THR A 48 -11.25 -10.14 1.16
C THR A 48 -11.20 -11.26 0.12
N LEU A 49 -10.87 -12.49 0.51
CA LEU A 49 -10.89 -13.67 -0.36
C LEU A 49 -12.29 -13.89 -0.96
N ARG A 50 -13.33 -13.86 -0.12
CA ARG A 50 -14.73 -14.00 -0.54
C ARG A 50 -15.13 -12.89 -1.52
N LYS A 51 -14.80 -11.63 -1.22
CA LYS A 51 -15.09 -10.48 -2.09
C LYS A 51 -14.40 -10.58 -3.46
N THR A 52 -13.17 -11.08 -3.49
CA THR A 52 -12.35 -11.12 -4.71
C THR A 52 -12.62 -12.35 -5.57
N SER A 53 -13.16 -13.44 -4.98
CA SER A 53 -13.49 -14.70 -5.68
C SER A 53 -14.44 -14.55 -6.88
N GLY A 54 -15.28 -13.51 -6.91
CA GLY A 54 -16.21 -13.25 -8.01
C GLY A 54 -15.58 -12.52 -9.21
N ARG A 55 -14.30 -12.12 -9.13
CA ARG A 55 -13.62 -11.40 -10.21
C ARG A 55 -12.92 -12.39 -11.15
N PRO A 56 -13.30 -12.49 -12.44
CA PRO A 56 -12.63 -13.39 -13.37
C PRO A 56 -11.21 -12.89 -13.68
N LEU A 57 -10.23 -13.79 -13.58
CA LEU A 57 -8.85 -13.54 -14.02
C LEU A 57 -8.58 -14.35 -15.30
N GLN A 58 -8.82 -13.73 -16.47
CA GLN A 58 -8.71 -14.43 -17.76
C GLN A 58 -7.34 -15.09 -17.96
N TRP A 59 -6.25 -14.37 -17.63
CA TRP A 59 -4.89 -14.90 -17.73
C TRP A 59 -4.69 -16.15 -16.88
N LEU A 60 -5.31 -16.23 -15.71
CA LEU A 60 -5.19 -17.39 -14.81
C LEU A 60 -5.96 -18.59 -15.35
N THR A 61 -7.17 -18.37 -15.90
CA THR A 61 -7.93 -19.43 -16.57
C THR A 61 -7.11 -20.03 -17.73
N SER A 62 -6.55 -19.18 -18.60
CA SER A 62 -5.70 -19.63 -19.71
C SER A 62 -4.43 -20.33 -19.22
N ALA A 63 -3.76 -19.81 -18.19
CA ALA A 63 -2.55 -20.38 -17.62
C ALA A 63 -2.77 -21.76 -16.98
N ARG A 64 -3.94 -22.00 -16.36
CA ARG A 64 -4.26 -23.29 -15.74
C ARG A 64 -4.37 -24.41 -16.76
N THR A 65 -4.84 -24.12 -17.98
CA THR A 65 -4.91 -25.11 -19.06
C THR A 65 -3.56 -25.28 -19.76
N SER A 66 -2.85 -24.17 -20.01
CA SER A 66 -1.63 -24.17 -20.82
C SER A 66 -0.34 -24.44 -20.06
N SER A 67 -0.28 -24.14 -18.76
CA SER A 67 0.95 -24.16 -17.94
C SER A 67 0.66 -24.42 -16.45
N PRO A 68 0.07 -25.59 -16.08
CA PRO A 68 -0.31 -25.88 -14.69
C PRO A 68 0.86 -25.80 -13.69
N GLU A 69 2.06 -26.26 -14.08
CA GLU A 69 3.26 -26.19 -13.22
C GLU A 69 3.66 -24.75 -12.86
N GLN A 70 3.46 -23.80 -13.78
CA GLN A 70 3.73 -22.37 -13.53
C GLN A 70 2.70 -21.75 -12.57
N VAL A 71 1.46 -22.27 -12.58
CA VAL A 71 0.41 -21.87 -11.65
C VAL A 71 0.67 -22.45 -10.25
N ASP A 72 1.14 -23.68 -10.14
CA ASP A 72 1.57 -24.28 -8.87
C ASP A 72 2.77 -23.54 -8.28
N LYS A 73 3.72 -23.14 -9.14
CA LYS A 73 4.86 -22.31 -8.71
C LYS A 73 4.40 -20.97 -8.16
N LEU A 74 3.38 -20.35 -8.76
CA LEU A 74 2.80 -19.10 -8.27
C LEU A 74 2.24 -19.24 -6.85
N GLN A 75 1.56 -20.36 -6.55
CA GLN A 75 1.07 -20.65 -5.19
C GLN A 75 2.20 -20.79 -4.17
N GLN A 76 3.25 -21.53 -4.52
CA GLN A 76 4.40 -21.73 -3.65
C GLN A 76 5.08 -20.40 -3.33
N LEU A 77 5.31 -19.56 -4.34
CA LEU A 77 5.88 -18.22 -4.18
C LEU A 77 4.99 -17.33 -3.30
N TYR A 78 3.66 -17.46 -3.41
CA TYR A 78 2.75 -16.68 -2.59
C TYR A 78 2.78 -17.11 -1.12
N ALA A 79 2.79 -18.43 -0.86
CA ALA A 79 2.93 -18.95 0.49
C ALA A 79 4.25 -18.51 1.14
N GLU A 80 5.36 -18.56 0.39
CA GLU A 80 6.66 -18.04 0.84
C GLU A 80 6.60 -16.54 1.14
N HIS A 81 5.97 -15.74 0.27
CA HIS A 81 5.80 -14.31 0.46
C HIS A 81 5.04 -14.00 1.75
N ARG A 82 3.92 -14.68 2.01
CA ARG A 82 3.13 -14.54 3.24
C ARG A 82 3.91 -14.91 4.49
N GLN A 83 4.71 -15.97 4.45
CA GLN A 83 5.58 -16.34 5.57
C GLN A 83 6.65 -15.28 5.86
N ASN A 84 7.24 -14.68 4.82
CA ASN A 84 8.21 -13.60 4.99
C ASN A 84 7.54 -12.31 5.50
N GLU A 85 6.33 -12.02 5.05
CA GLU A 85 5.52 -10.89 5.54
C GLU A 85 5.22 -11.05 7.05
N GLN A 86 4.81 -12.24 7.49
CA GLN A 86 4.54 -12.54 8.90
C GLN A 86 5.74 -12.33 9.82
N LYS A 87 6.98 -12.52 9.33
CA LYS A 87 8.20 -12.28 10.13
C LYS A 87 8.48 -10.80 10.34
N VAL A 88 8.08 -9.97 9.38
CA VAL A 88 8.35 -8.54 9.35
C VAL A 88 7.21 -7.74 10.01
N ARG A 89 5.97 -8.21 9.87
CA ARG A 89 4.75 -7.52 10.33
C ARG A 89 4.80 -7.04 11.79
N PRO A 90 5.25 -7.83 12.79
CA PRO A 90 5.34 -7.36 14.17
C PRO A 90 6.27 -6.15 14.39
N THR A 91 7.25 -5.94 13.50
CA THR A 91 8.09 -4.75 13.53
C THR A 91 7.38 -3.56 12.87
N LEU A 92 6.61 -3.79 11.82
CA LEU A 92 5.82 -2.73 11.16
C LEU A 92 4.67 -2.25 12.02
N ASP A 93 4.03 -3.14 12.76
CA ASP A 93 2.95 -2.81 13.68
C ASP A 93 3.43 -1.89 14.83
N ARG A 94 4.74 -1.83 15.07
CA ARG A 94 5.37 -0.92 16.03
C ARG A 94 5.72 0.46 15.44
N LEU A 95 5.61 0.63 14.12
CA LEU A 95 5.83 1.93 13.46
C LEU A 95 4.54 2.75 13.54
N SER A 96 4.47 3.68 14.49
CA SER A 96 3.39 4.67 14.54
C SER A 96 3.52 5.64 13.36
N THR A 97 2.39 6.14 12.83
CA THR A 97 2.44 7.33 11.97
C THR A 97 3.07 8.49 12.74
N LEU A 98 3.64 9.46 12.03
CA LEU A 98 4.25 10.62 12.67
C LEU A 98 3.22 11.40 13.49
N GLU A 99 2.01 11.53 12.97
CA GLU A 99 0.89 12.21 13.59
C GLU A 99 0.41 11.48 14.86
N ASP A 100 0.25 10.15 14.80
CA ASP A 100 -0.16 9.34 15.96
C ASP A 100 0.91 9.34 17.06
N PHE A 101 2.19 9.41 16.67
CA PHE A 101 3.31 9.53 17.61
C PHE A 101 3.35 10.91 18.26
N ALA A 102 3.18 11.98 17.47
CA ALA A 102 3.38 13.35 17.92
C ALA A 102 2.20 13.91 18.71
N THR A 103 0.97 13.55 18.34
CA THR A 103 -0.27 14.06 18.97
C THR A 103 -0.28 13.93 20.49
N PRO A 104 -0.11 12.73 21.10
CA PRO A 104 -0.15 12.59 22.55
C PRO A 104 1.00 13.33 23.25
N LEU A 105 2.19 13.37 22.65
CA LEU A 105 3.35 14.09 23.20
C LEU A 105 3.12 15.60 23.21
N LEU A 106 2.55 16.13 22.13
CA LEU A 106 2.26 17.56 22.00
C LEU A 106 1.14 17.98 22.94
N THR A 107 0.04 17.22 23.02
CA THR A 107 -1.06 17.51 23.94
C THR A 107 -0.57 17.51 25.40
N ALA A 108 0.26 16.54 25.79
CA ALA A 108 0.84 16.50 27.13
C ALA A 108 1.75 17.71 27.41
N ALA A 109 2.59 18.10 26.45
CA ALA A 109 3.47 19.25 26.59
C ALA A 109 2.69 20.58 26.72
N ILE A 110 1.60 20.74 25.95
CA ILE A 110 0.74 21.94 26.04
C ILE A 110 0.06 21.99 27.41
N LYS A 111 -0.44 20.85 27.90
CA LYS A 111 -1.08 20.76 29.22
C LYS A 111 -0.13 21.10 30.35
N ASP A 112 1.11 20.60 30.29
CA ASP A 112 2.13 20.88 31.30
C ASP A 112 2.55 22.36 31.31
N ARG A 113 2.82 22.93 30.13
CA ARG A 113 3.34 24.31 30.02
C ARG A 113 2.26 25.40 30.13
N PHE A 114 1.06 25.15 29.63
CA PHE A 114 0.00 26.17 29.53
C PHE A 114 -1.26 25.83 30.35
N GLY A 115 -1.35 24.64 30.95
CA GLY A 115 -2.51 24.24 31.75
C GLY A 115 -3.79 23.96 30.93
N LEU A 116 -3.66 23.77 29.61
CA LEU A 116 -4.79 23.60 28.70
C LEU A 116 -4.83 22.19 28.10
N ASP A 117 -6.04 21.63 28.02
CA ASP A 117 -6.31 20.40 27.29
C ASP A 117 -6.92 20.78 25.93
N VAL A 118 -6.19 20.53 24.85
CA VAL A 118 -6.57 20.96 23.50
C VAL A 118 -6.43 19.83 22.49
N ASP A 119 -7.35 19.81 21.53
CA ASP A 119 -7.19 19.02 20.30
C ASP A 119 -6.19 19.74 19.39
N VAL A 120 -4.95 19.25 19.34
CA VAL A 120 -3.84 19.85 18.58
C VAL A 120 -4.04 19.77 17.06
N ALA A 121 -4.90 18.87 16.58
CA ALA A 121 -5.23 18.79 15.16
C ALA A 121 -6.31 19.81 14.76
N ARG A 122 -7.10 20.30 15.72
CA ARG A 122 -8.21 21.25 15.51
C ARG A 122 -8.01 22.62 16.17
N THR A 123 -6.85 22.84 16.77
CA THR A 123 -6.40 24.14 17.28
C THR A 123 -5.36 24.71 16.33
N TRP A 124 -5.37 26.02 16.11
CA TRP A 124 -4.65 26.66 15.00
C TRP A 124 -3.69 27.73 15.49
N LEU A 125 -2.47 27.72 14.99
CA LEU A 125 -1.52 28.83 15.08
C LEU A 125 -1.67 29.72 13.85
N PHE A 126 -1.89 31.01 14.07
CA PHE A 126 -1.77 32.05 13.07
C PHE A 126 -0.39 32.71 13.18
N HIS A 127 0.47 32.50 12.18
CA HIS A 127 1.81 33.08 12.10
C HIS A 127 1.77 34.33 11.22
N ALA A 128 1.48 35.48 11.83
CA ALA A 128 1.13 36.70 11.12
C ALA A 128 2.23 37.20 10.16
N SER A 129 3.51 37.05 10.51
CA SER A 129 4.65 37.44 9.65
C SER A 129 4.69 36.72 8.29
N ARG A 130 4.02 35.54 8.20
CA ARG A 130 3.96 34.70 7.00
C ARG A 130 2.73 34.99 6.13
N ALA A 131 1.81 35.86 6.57
CA ALA A 131 0.65 36.29 5.78
C ALA A 131 1.04 37.32 4.70
N ARG A 132 1.98 36.94 3.81
CA ARG A 132 2.50 37.83 2.76
C ARG A 132 1.75 37.62 1.45
N VAL A 133 1.29 38.71 0.86
CA VAL A 133 0.75 38.72 -0.51
C VAL A 133 1.92 38.91 -1.48
N ASP A 134 2.12 37.95 -2.39
CA ASP A 134 3.14 38.07 -3.42
C ASP A 134 2.77 39.18 -4.41
N GLN A 135 3.48 40.31 -4.34
CA GLN A 135 3.25 41.49 -5.17
C GLN A 135 3.52 41.24 -6.66
N SER A 136 4.27 40.19 -7.02
CA SER A 136 4.56 39.85 -8.42
C SER A 136 3.33 39.34 -9.18
N PHE A 137 2.26 38.94 -8.48
CA PHE A 137 0.99 38.52 -9.07
C PHE A 137 -0.06 39.63 -9.22
N LEU A 138 0.28 40.89 -8.88
CA LEU A 138 -0.61 42.04 -9.10
C LEU A 138 -0.89 42.30 -10.59
N ALA A 139 -0.06 41.78 -11.50
CA ALA A 139 -0.25 41.92 -12.95
C ALA A 139 -1.31 40.97 -13.54
N ALA A 140 -1.78 39.96 -12.79
CA ALA A 140 -2.67 38.91 -13.31
C ALA A 140 -4.07 38.99 -12.66
N SER A 141 -4.85 40.04 -12.96
CA SER A 141 -6.31 40.24 -12.77
C SER A 141 -7.04 39.54 -11.60
N ARG A 142 -6.38 39.21 -10.49
CA ARG A 142 -6.98 38.54 -9.34
C ARG A 142 -7.40 39.59 -8.33
N ASP A 143 -8.61 39.44 -7.81
CA ASP A 143 -9.18 40.30 -6.78
C ASP A 143 -8.26 40.37 -5.54
N PRO A 144 -7.84 41.57 -5.09
CA PRO A 144 -6.96 41.77 -3.92
C PRO A 144 -7.49 41.10 -2.65
N ILE A 145 -8.81 41.06 -2.45
CA ILE A 145 -9.43 40.42 -1.28
C ILE A 145 -9.19 38.91 -1.32
N THR A 146 -9.36 38.30 -2.49
CA THR A 146 -9.08 36.87 -2.71
C THR A 146 -7.60 36.54 -2.43
N GLN A 147 -6.66 37.38 -2.84
CA GLN A 147 -5.23 37.17 -2.57
C GLN A 147 -4.88 37.30 -1.08
N ALA A 148 -5.40 38.33 -0.41
CA ALA A 148 -5.23 38.49 1.04
C ALA A 148 -5.79 37.30 1.82
N ASN A 149 -6.99 36.81 1.43
CA ASN A 149 -7.59 35.61 2.01
C ASN A 149 -6.71 34.36 1.86
N ILE A 150 -6.10 34.16 0.69
CA ILE A 150 -5.18 33.03 0.45
C ILE A 150 -3.94 33.15 1.35
N ALA A 151 -3.35 34.35 1.45
CA ALA A 151 -2.18 34.59 2.30
C ALA A 151 -2.50 34.34 3.80
N LEU A 152 -3.64 34.81 4.29
CA LEU A 152 -4.09 34.58 5.66
C LEU A 152 -4.34 33.10 5.94
N ARG A 153 -4.98 32.37 5.01
CA ARG A 153 -5.15 30.91 5.15
C ARG A 153 -3.82 30.18 5.18
N ALA A 154 -2.88 30.56 4.31
CA ALA A 154 -1.55 29.94 4.25
C ALA A 154 -0.74 30.18 5.54
N ALA A 155 -0.99 31.30 6.23
CA ALA A 155 -0.38 31.63 7.52
C ALA A 155 -1.02 30.90 8.72
N CYS A 156 -2.14 30.20 8.54
CA CYS A 156 -2.80 29.39 9.56
C CYS A 156 -2.43 27.92 9.42
N GLN A 157 -2.00 27.28 10.51
CA GLN A 157 -1.72 25.85 10.56
C GLN A 157 -2.24 25.25 11.86
N SER A 158 -2.64 23.97 11.86
CA SER A 158 -2.95 23.30 13.11
C SER A 158 -1.71 23.26 14.01
N LEU A 159 -1.89 23.23 15.33
CA LEU A 159 -0.77 23.15 16.28
C LEU A 159 0.10 21.92 16.01
N LEU A 160 -0.52 20.78 15.68
CA LEU A 160 0.20 19.57 15.29
C LEU A 160 1.10 19.81 14.07
N LYS A 161 0.55 20.38 12.98
CA LYS A 161 1.30 20.63 11.74
C LYS A 161 2.43 21.64 11.96
N ALA A 162 2.17 22.69 12.75
CA ALA A 162 3.18 23.69 13.09
C ALA A 162 4.31 23.09 13.95
N ALA A 163 3.97 22.27 14.96
CA ALA A 163 4.94 21.62 15.82
C ALA A 163 5.83 20.62 15.06
N LEU A 164 5.25 19.84 14.13
CA LEU A 164 5.99 18.89 13.29
C LEU A 164 6.96 19.57 12.32
N GLN A 165 6.63 20.77 11.83
CA GLN A 165 7.53 21.60 11.03
C GLN A 165 8.64 22.25 11.86
N ASN A 166 8.46 22.27 13.18
CA ASN A 166 9.32 22.92 14.15
C ASN A 166 9.44 24.44 13.90
N PHE A 167 10.21 25.13 14.74
CA PHE A 167 10.39 26.57 14.69
C PHE A 167 11.86 26.94 14.69
N GLU A 168 12.21 27.98 13.94
CA GLU A 168 13.53 28.59 14.00
C GLU A 168 13.72 29.32 15.34
N LYS A 169 14.97 29.48 15.76
CA LYS A 169 15.30 30.12 17.03
C LYS A 169 14.79 31.56 17.14
N TRP A 170 14.75 32.31 16.04
CA TRP A 170 14.27 33.70 16.06
C TRP A 170 12.76 33.79 16.30
N GLU A 171 11.99 32.77 15.91
CA GLU A 171 10.52 32.74 16.05
C GLU A 171 10.08 32.61 17.52
N THR A 172 11.01 32.31 18.43
CA THR A 172 10.73 32.27 19.87
C THR A 172 10.88 33.63 20.54
N ALA A 173 11.42 34.64 19.85
CA ALA A 173 11.59 35.97 20.41
C ALA A 173 10.23 36.71 20.49
N PRO A 174 9.99 37.56 21.50
CA PRO A 174 8.76 38.34 21.60
C PRO A 174 8.48 39.14 20.32
N GLY A 175 7.25 39.04 19.80
CA GLY A 175 6.81 39.73 18.59
C GLY A 175 7.40 39.22 17.27
N ALA A 176 8.25 38.19 17.29
CA ALA A 176 8.90 37.68 16.08
C ALA A 176 7.90 37.16 15.03
N MET A 177 6.76 36.63 15.47
CA MET A 177 5.77 36.07 14.56
C MET A 177 4.68 37.06 14.15
N ASP A 178 4.74 38.29 14.66
CA ASP A 178 3.78 39.34 14.34
C ASP A 178 4.03 39.87 12.92
N SER A 179 3.01 40.47 12.29
CA SER A 179 3.19 41.09 10.99
C SER A 179 3.84 42.47 11.12
N ASP A 180 4.53 42.91 10.06
CA ASP A 180 5.09 44.28 9.96
C ASP A 180 4.00 45.36 10.06
N SER A 181 2.73 45.00 9.81
CA SER A 181 1.56 45.86 9.93
C SER A 181 0.92 45.87 11.31
N GLY A 182 1.54 45.22 12.31
CA GLY A 182 1.09 45.20 13.71
C GLY A 182 0.00 44.18 14.03
N ILE A 183 -0.21 43.17 13.17
CA ILE A 183 -1.13 42.06 13.48
C ILE A 183 -0.37 41.03 14.31
N GLU A 184 -0.85 40.76 15.51
CA GLU A 184 -0.22 39.81 16.43
C GLU A 184 -0.44 38.35 16.01
N ALA A 185 0.57 37.51 16.20
CA ALA A 185 0.43 36.07 16.09
C ALA A 185 -0.38 35.51 17.27
N GLN A 186 -1.31 34.61 16.98
CA GLN A 186 -2.25 34.09 17.97
C GLN A 186 -2.55 32.61 17.76
N VAL A 187 -3.01 31.96 18.84
CA VAL A 187 -3.51 30.59 18.81
C VAL A 187 -5.04 30.63 18.96
N PHE A 188 -5.74 29.98 18.03
CA PHE A 188 -7.20 29.95 17.96
C PHE A 188 -7.73 28.53 18.15
N SER A 189 -8.80 28.37 18.93
CA SER A 189 -9.57 27.10 18.96
C SER A 189 -10.43 26.93 17.70
N ALA A 190 -10.87 28.06 17.12
CA ALA A 190 -11.53 28.15 15.82
C ALA A 190 -11.32 29.55 15.26
N PHE A 191 -11.20 29.66 13.94
CA PHE A 191 -11.04 30.94 13.26
C PHE A 191 -11.88 31.00 11.97
N GLU A 192 -12.23 32.21 11.58
CA GLU A 192 -12.79 32.58 10.30
C GLU A 192 -11.96 33.71 9.69
N ILE A 193 -12.01 33.82 8.37
CA ILE A 193 -11.36 34.93 7.66
C ILE A 193 -12.47 35.78 7.03
N ILE A 194 -12.55 37.04 7.46
CA ILE A 194 -13.57 38.00 7.06
C ILE A 194 -12.85 39.13 6.32
N GLY A 195 -12.98 39.16 5.00
CA GLY A 195 -12.32 40.16 4.15
C GLY A 195 -10.80 39.99 4.15
N GLN A 196 -10.10 40.79 4.96
CA GLN A 196 -8.63 40.78 5.09
C GLN A 196 -8.19 40.58 6.55
N GLN A 197 -9.09 40.11 7.40
CA GLN A 197 -8.85 39.93 8.83
C GLN A 197 -9.16 38.50 9.24
N ILE A 198 -8.41 38.01 10.23
CA ILE A 198 -8.70 36.78 10.93
C ILE A 198 -9.46 37.10 12.22
N ALA A 199 -10.55 36.40 12.46
CA ALA A 199 -11.35 36.51 13.68
C ALA A 199 -11.57 35.11 14.25
N GLY A 200 -11.50 34.96 15.56
CA GLY A 200 -11.60 33.63 16.16
C GLY A 200 -11.55 33.68 17.68
N GLN A 201 -11.84 32.55 18.31
CA GLN A 201 -11.71 32.40 19.74
C GLN A 201 -10.23 32.14 20.08
N SER A 202 -9.57 33.15 20.62
CA SER A 202 -8.17 33.08 21.05
C SER A 202 -8.02 32.23 22.30
N LEU A 203 -6.96 31.44 22.37
CA LEU A 203 -6.56 30.66 23.54
C LEU A 203 -5.39 31.35 24.26
N PRO A 204 -5.25 31.20 25.59
CA PRO A 204 -4.14 31.79 26.35
C PRO A 204 -2.83 30.99 26.17
N ILE A 205 -2.47 30.73 24.91
CA ILE A 205 -1.20 30.12 24.48
C ILE A 205 -0.46 31.19 23.70
N SER A 206 0.61 31.72 24.29
CA SER A 206 1.51 32.62 23.56
C SER A 206 2.10 31.89 22.35
N ALA A 207 2.02 32.49 21.16
CA ALA A 207 2.59 31.91 19.95
C ALA A 207 4.10 31.62 20.12
N THR A 208 4.87 32.59 20.63
CA THR A 208 6.32 32.44 20.83
C THR A 208 6.64 31.44 21.94
N GLY A 209 5.80 31.37 22.98
CA GLY A 209 5.88 30.34 24.02
C GLY A 209 5.63 28.93 23.45
N PHE A 210 4.66 28.78 22.55
CA PHE A 210 4.40 27.54 21.83
C PHE A 210 5.57 27.14 20.93
N ALA A 211 6.15 28.10 20.20
CA ALA A 211 7.34 27.87 19.38
C ALA A 211 8.54 27.38 20.21
N ALA A 212 8.81 28.03 21.35
CA ALA A 212 9.87 27.61 22.28
C ALA A 212 9.64 26.19 22.81
N MET A 213 8.41 25.87 23.19
CA MET A 213 8.03 24.53 23.65
C MET A 213 8.26 23.46 22.57
N CYS A 214 7.88 23.74 21.31
CA CYS A 214 8.08 22.80 20.22
C CYS A 214 9.56 22.52 19.97
N ARG A 215 10.41 23.55 20.04
CA ARG A 215 11.87 23.39 19.92
C ARG A 215 12.48 22.53 21.03
N GLU A 216 12.01 22.70 22.27
CA GLU A 216 12.43 21.89 23.43
C GLU A 216 11.92 20.45 23.34
N LEU A 217 10.68 20.28 22.87
CA LEU A 217 10.06 18.97 22.73
C LEU A 217 10.72 18.13 21.63
N ASP A 218 11.19 18.78 20.55
CA ASP A 218 11.88 18.19 19.41
C ASP A 218 11.20 16.93 18.87
N LEU A 219 9.93 17.07 18.44
CA LEU A 219 9.12 15.96 17.93
C LEU A 219 9.82 15.23 16.77
N GLY A 220 10.49 15.97 15.87
CA GLY A 220 11.25 15.40 14.77
C GLY A 220 12.42 14.53 15.25
N GLY A 221 13.24 15.03 16.18
CA GLY A 221 14.35 14.26 16.76
C GLY A 221 13.87 13.02 17.53
N LYS A 222 12.80 13.16 18.32
CA LYS A 222 12.16 12.04 19.02
C LYS A 222 11.64 10.99 18.05
N TYR A 223 11.05 11.41 16.94
CA TYR A 223 10.53 10.48 15.95
C TYR A 223 11.62 9.71 15.21
N GLN A 224 12.73 10.37 14.85
CA GLN A 224 13.90 9.69 14.29
C GLN A 224 14.45 8.62 15.26
N THR A 225 14.51 8.95 16.54
CA THR A 225 14.91 8.00 17.60
C THR A 225 13.92 6.83 17.71
N HIS A 226 12.63 7.10 17.58
CA HIS A 226 11.59 6.06 17.55
C HIS A 226 11.80 5.12 16.36
N LEU A 227 11.96 5.63 15.14
CA LEU A 227 12.23 4.81 13.96
C LEU A 227 13.45 3.90 14.16
N GLU A 228 14.56 4.45 14.66
CA GLU A 228 15.78 3.67 14.92
C GLU A 228 15.57 2.59 15.98
N SER A 229 14.87 2.90 17.07
CA SER A 229 14.60 1.92 18.11
C SER A 229 13.74 0.76 17.60
N VAL A 230 12.78 1.01 16.70
CA VAL A 230 11.96 -0.05 16.07
C VAL A 230 12.81 -0.96 15.18
N PHE A 231 13.73 -0.41 14.37
CA PHE A 231 14.60 -1.23 13.50
C PHE A 231 15.68 -2.01 14.26
N ASN A 232 15.98 -1.63 15.50
CA ASN A 232 17.03 -2.25 16.32
C ASN A 232 16.46 -3.07 17.50
N ALA A 233 15.14 -3.25 17.58
CA ALA A 233 14.48 -3.86 18.72
C ALA A 233 14.76 -5.38 18.81
N PRO A 234 15.36 -5.87 19.91
CA PRO A 234 15.56 -7.30 20.15
C PRO A 234 14.23 -8.07 20.19
N SER A 235 14.24 -9.30 19.67
CA SER A 235 13.12 -10.24 19.80
C SER A 235 13.22 -11.11 21.06
N THR A 236 14.41 -11.23 21.65
CA THR A 236 14.66 -11.94 22.91
C THR A 236 15.54 -11.10 23.84
N PRO A 237 15.52 -11.33 25.17
CA PRO A 237 16.34 -10.57 26.11
C PRO A 237 17.85 -10.68 25.90
N GLU A 238 18.30 -11.75 25.21
CA GLU A 238 19.72 -12.07 24.99
C GLU A 238 20.26 -11.51 23.66
N GLU A 239 19.38 -11.07 22.76
CA GLU A 239 19.76 -10.56 21.44
C GLU A 239 20.28 -9.11 21.54
N THR A 240 21.46 -8.86 20.97
CA THR A 240 22.03 -7.51 20.89
C THR A 240 21.32 -6.67 19.82
N ALA A 241 21.39 -5.34 19.92
CA ALA A 241 20.79 -4.43 18.94
C ALA A 241 21.32 -4.67 17.51
N ASP A 242 22.62 -4.94 17.35
CA ASP A 242 23.24 -5.22 16.04
C ASP A 242 22.76 -6.55 15.44
N ALA A 243 22.57 -7.57 16.28
CA ALA A 243 22.01 -8.85 15.87
C ALA A 243 20.54 -8.70 15.44
N ALA A 244 19.75 -7.94 16.20
CA ALA A 244 18.36 -7.63 15.88
C ALA A 244 18.23 -6.87 14.54
N ALA A 245 19.06 -5.84 14.33
CA ALA A 245 19.10 -5.08 13.09
C ALA A 245 19.50 -5.96 11.89
N SER A 246 20.48 -6.85 12.07
CA SER A 246 20.94 -7.78 11.02
C SER A 246 19.88 -8.82 10.66
N ARG A 247 19.19 -9.38 11.66
CA ARG A 247 18.06 -10.30 11.45
C ARG A 247 16.93 -9.62 10.69
N LEU A 248 16.53 -8.43 11.15
CA LEU A 248 15.46 -7.67 10.53
C LEU A 248 15.80 -7.30 9.07
N ARG A 249 17.04 -6.86 8.81
CA ARG A 249 17.55 -6.65 7.44
C ARG A 249 17.35 -7.90 6.59
N LYS A 250 17.77 -9.07 7.07
CA LYS A 250 17.62 -10.33 6.35
C LYS A 250 16.15 -10.68 6.06
N ASP A 251 15.26 -10.47 7.02
CA ASP A 251 13.83 -10.74 6.84
C ASP A 251 13.20 -9.80 5.80
N PHE A 252 13.59 -8.52 5.80
CA PHE A 252 13.19 -7.56 4.76
C PHE A 252 13.70 -7.93 3.37
N LEU A 253 14.97 -8.33 3.23
CA LEU A 253 15.53 -8.75 1.94
C LEU A 253 14.75 -9.93 1.36
N LYS A 254 14.37 -10.89 2.21
CA LYS A 254 13.53 -12.03 1.83
C LYS A 254 12.12 -11.61 1.42
N LEU A 255 11.48 -10.73 2.18
CA LEU A 255 10.15 -10.21 1.86
C LEU A 255 10.14 -9.45 0.53
N GLN A 256 11.14 -8.61 0.30
CA GLN A 256 11.26 -7.85 -0.95
C GLN A 256 11.53 -8.78 -2.14
N SER A 257 12.47 -9.71 -2.00
CA SER A 257 12.80 -10.68 -3.05
C SER A 257 11.61 -11.57 -3.39
N SER A 258 10.87 -12.06 -2.39
CA SER A 258 9.67 -12.87 -2.62
C SER A 258 8.56 -12.08 -3.32
N SER A 259 8.42 -10.78 -3.01
CA SER A 259 7.47 -9.90 -3.72
C SER A 259 7.83 -9.76 -5.21
N ILE A 260 9.10 -9.50 -5.53
CA ILE A 260 9.55 -9.37 -6.92
C ILE A 260 9.39 -10.71 -7.66
N ARG A 261 9.74 -11.84 -7.03
CA ARG A 261 9.54 -13.19 -7.63
C ARG A 261 8.08 -13.47 -7.92
N LEU A 262 7.18 -13.11 -7.01
CA LEU A 262 5.75 -13.31 -7.22
C LEU A 262 5.25 -12.47 -8.40
N GLN A 263 5.62 -11.20 -8.47
CA GLN A 263 5.25 -10.33 -9.57
C GLN A 263 5.84 -10.78 -10.91
N LEU A 264 7.08 -11.29 -10.90
CA LEU A 264 7.71 -11.88 -12.08
C LEU A 264 6.95 -13.12 -12.56
N GLN A 265 6.50 -13.98 -11.65
CA GLN A 265 5.70 -15.16 -11.99
C GLN A 265 4.36 -14.76 -12.61
N ILE A 266 3.66 -13.77 -12.03
CA ILE A 266 2.42 -13.24 -12.60
C ILE A 266 2.68 -12.65 -13.99
N ALA A 267 3.72 -11.83 -14.14
CA ALA A 267 4.09 -11.23 -15.42
C ALA A 267 4.42 -12.27 -16.48
N SER A 268 5.09 -13.37 -16.10
CA SER A 268 5.42 -14.48 -17.01
C SER A 268 4.16 -15.23 -17.46
N LEU A 269 3.22 -15.49 -16.53
CA LEU A 269 1.91 -16.10 -16.86
C LEU A 269 1.02 -15.20 -17.72
N GLN A 270 1.25 -13.88 -17.70
CA GLN A 270 0.59 -12.90 -18.55
C GLN A 270 1.37 -12.60 -19.85
N GLU A 271 2.48 -13.31 -20.09
CA GLU A 271 3.36 -13.09 -21.25
C GLU A 271 3.91 -11.66 -21.34
N LEU A 272 4.03 -10.97 -20.20
CA LEU A 272 4.57 -9.61 -20.10
C LEU A 272 6.10 -9.58 -20.03
N VAL A 273 6.76 -10.73 -19.87
CA VAL A 273 8.22 -10.88 -19.81
C VAL A 273 8.65 -12.13 -20.55
N SER A 274 9.71 -12.02 -21.34
CA SER A 274 10.30 -13.13 -22.07
C SER A 274 11.16 -14.05 -21.17
N PRO A 275 11.27 -15.35 -21.49
CA PRO A 275 12.04 -16.30 -20.69
C PRO A 275 13.51 -15.90 -20.43
N PRO A 276 14.28 -15.33 -21.38
CA PRO A 276 15.65 -14.89 -21.12
C PRO A 276 15.72 -13.80 -20.04
N LEU A 277 14.84 -12.79 -20.12
CA LEU A 277 14.80 -11.70 -19.15
C LEU A 277 14.25 -12.15 -17.80
N GLN A 278 13.30 -13.09 -17.79
CA GLN A 278 12.85 -13.77 -16.56
C GLN A 278 14.02 -14.47 -15.87
N GLY A 279 14.80 -15.27 -16.61
CA GLY A 279 15.98 -15.96 -16.08
C GLY A 279 17.04 -15.01 -15.54
N ALA A 280 17.35 -13.94 -16.29
CA ALA A 280 18.31 -12.93 -15.86
C ALA A 280 17.88 -12.23 -14.56
N LEU A 281 16.60 -11.88 -14.41
CA LEU A 281 16.11 -11.27 -13.18
C LEU A 281 16.13 -12.23 -12.00
N LEU A 282 15.80 -13.51 -12.20
CA LEU A 282 15.94 -14.53 -11.15
C LEU A 282 17.39 -14.68 -10.69
N ASP A 283 18.33 -14.74 -11.63
CA ASP A 283 19.77 -14.81 -11.35
C ASP A 283 20.27 -13.59 -10.57
N ILE A 284 19.78 -12.38 -10.91
CA ILE A 284 20.08 -11.15 -10.18
C ILE A 284 19.52 -11.19 -8.75
N LEU A 285 18.29 -11.70 -8.56
CA LEU A 285 17.69 -11.86 -7.23
C LEU A 285 18.37 -12.94 -6.38
N ASP A 286 19.02 -13.92 -7.03
CA ASP A 286 19.88 -14.92 -6.39
C ASP A 286 21.31 -14.39 -6.13
N SER A 287 21.55 -13.10 -6.40
CA SER A 287 22.85 -12.44 -6.26
C SER A 287 23.98 -13.13 -7.05
N LYS A 288 23.64 -13.77 -8.18
CA LYS A 288 24.65 -14.33 -9.09
C LYS A 288 25.45 -13.19 -9.74
N GLN A 289 26.75 -13.38 -9.82
CA GLN A 289 27.65 -12.41 -10.46
C GLN A 289 27.67 -12.61 -11.97
N ASN A 290 27.94 -11.53 -12.72
CA ASN A 290 28.13 -11.55 -14.17
C ASN A 290 26.93 -12.09 -14.96
N VAL A 291 25.71 -11.75 -14.55
CA VAL A 291 24.49 -12.07 -15.32
C VAL A 291 24.59 -11.42 -16.70
N ARG A 292 24.39 -12.22 -17.75
CA ARG A 292 24.53 -11.78 -19.15
C ARG A 292 23.37 -12.24 -20.00
N LEU A 293 22.98 -11.39 -20.95
CA LEU A 293 22.06 -11.69 -22.04
C LEU A 293 22.74 -11.33 -23.35
N ASP A 294 22.72 -12.24 -24.33
CA ASP A 294 23.41 -12.08 -25.62
C ASP A 294 24.89 -11.69 -25.44
N ASN A 295 25.57 -12.29 -24.46
CA ASN A 295 26.95 -12.00 -24.04
C ASN A 295 27.20 -10.54 -23.56
N ARG A 296 26.15 -9.75 -23.31
CA ARG A 296 26.25 -8.42 -22.69
C ARG A 296 25.82 -8.46 -21.23
N PRO A 297 26.50 -7.70 -20.34
CA PRO A 297 26.08 -7.57 -18.95
C PRO A 297 24.63 -7.08 -18.83
N VAL A 298 23.91 -7.62 -17.87
CA VAL A 298 22.59 -7.11 -17.47
C VAL A 298 22.75 -6.27 -16.22
N ASN A 299 22.31 -5.03 -16.28
CA ASN A 299 22.44 -4.06 -15.20
C ASN A 299 21.05 -3.68 -14.65
N CYS A 300 21.02 -3.34 -13.38
CA CYS A 300 19.87 -2.71 -12.73
C CYS A 300 20.12 -1.21 -12.63
N SER A 301 19.10 -0.40 -12.88
CA SER A 301 19.15 1.05 -12.72
C SER A 301 17.91 1.54 -11.99
N VAL A 302 18.04 2.64 -11.27
CA VAL A 302 16.90 3.33 -10.63
C VAL A 302 16.34 4.36 -11.58
N LEU A 303 15.03 4.59 -11.54
CA LEU A 303 14.38 5.61 -12.36
C LEU A 303 14.54 6.98 -11.73
N CYS A 304 14.77 7.99 -12.56
CA CYS A 304 14.79 9.41 -12.18
C CYS A 304 13.74 10.16 -13.01
N LEU A 305 13.05 11.11 -12.38
CA LEU A 305 12.19 12.07 -13.05
C LEU A 305 12.85 13.46 -12.99
N GLY A 306 13.40 13.90 -14.11
CA GLY A 306 14.37 14.99 -14.14
C GLY A 306 15.59 14.62 -13.30
N ASP A 307 15.92 15.48 -12.33
CA ASP A 307 17.05 15.26 -11.40
C ASP A 307 16.65 14.56 -10.10
N VAL A 308 15.39 14.12 -9.98
CA VAL A 308 14.88 13.48 -8.77
C VAL A 308 14.82 11.98 -8.96
N GLU A 309 15.65 11.28 -8.19
CA GLU A 309 15.64 9.84 -8.13
C GLU A 309 14.38 9.32 -7.44
N LEU A 310 13.78 8.27 -8.01
CA LEU A 310 12.55 7.66 -7.49
C LEU A 310 12.87 6.55 -6.47
N ASP A 311 11.99 6.43 -5.47
CA ASP A 311 12.05 5.43 -4.43
C ASP A 311 11.17 4.22 -4.79
N GLY A 312 11.79 3.12 -5.20
CA GLY A 312 11.09 1.84 -5.43
C GLY A 312 11.17 1.33 -6.87
N PRO A 313 10.75 2.10 -7.89
CA PRO A 313 10.83 1.66 -9.26
C PRO A 313 12.28 1.43 -9.73
N PHE A 314 12.49 0.35 -10.48
CA PHE A 314 13.80 0.06 -11.08
C PHE A 314 13.64 -0.54 -12.47
N VAL A 315 14.71 -0.43 -13.26
CA VAL A 315 14.83 -0.94 -14.63
C VAL A 315 15.90 -2.01 -14.67
N ILE A 316 15.66 -3.06 -15.43
CA ILE A 316 16.63 -4.09 -15.77
C ILE A 316 16.78 -4.12 -17.28
N GLY A 317 18.01 -4.18 -17.77
CA GLY A 317 18.27 -4.41 -19.17
C GLY A 317 19.73 -4.70 -19.42
N LYS A 318 20.04 -5.08 -20.67
CA LYS A 318 21.43 -5.12 -21.13
C LYS A 318 22.06 -3.74 -20.97
N ASP A 319 23.36 -3.72 -20.72
CA ASP A 319 24.14 -2.49 -20.74
C ASP A 319 23.90 -1.71 -22.04
N ARG A 320 23.48 -0.46 -21.88
CA ARG A 320 23.05 0.43 -22.97
C ARG A 320 24.15 1.40 -23.41
N ASP A 321 25.23 1.55 -22.66
CA ASP A 321 26.31 2.50 -23.00
C ASP A 321 26.98 2.16 -24.33
N MET A 322 26.98 0.87 -24.69
CA MET A 322 27.51 0.36 -25.96
C MET A 322 26.42 -0.10 -26.95
N ALA A 323 25.15 0.24 -26.71
CA ALA A 323 24.06 -0.20 -27.57
C ALA A 323 24.06 0.54 -28.91
N THR A 324 23.99 -0.21 -30.01
CA THR A 324 23.89 0.34 -31.38
C THR A 324 22.45 0.43 -31.88
N GLN A 325 21.48 -0.11 -31.11
CA GLN A 325 20.06 -0.16 -31.42
C GLN A 325 19.24 -0.02 -30.13
N ALA A 326 17.93 0.20 -30.28
CA ALA A 326 17.01 0.17 -29.15
C ALA A 326 17.06 -1.22 -28.48
N GLU A 327 17.23 -1.23 -27.16
CA GLU A 327 17.29 -2.44 -26.37
C GLU A 327 16.04 -2.59 -25.52
N LYS A 328 15.60 -3.85 -25.38
CA LYS A 328 14.51 -4.19 -24.50
C LYS A 328 14.88 -3.94 -23.05
N ILE A 329 13.89 -3.51 -22.28
CA ILE A 329 14.01 -3.27 -20.85
C ILE A 329 12.86 -3.92 -20.10
N VAL A 330 13.12 -4.37 -18.88
CA VAL A 330 12.09 -4.75 -17.92
C VAL A 330 11.99 -3.63 -16.90
N VAL A 331 10.79 -3.13 -16.67
CA VAL A 331 10.55 -2.14 -15.62
C VAL A 331 9.72 -2.76 -14.52
N TYR A 332 10.19 -2.59 -13.29
CA TYR A 332 9.46 -2.91 -12.08
C TYR A 332 8.94 -1.63 -11.43
N ILE A 333 7.63 -1.52 -11.29
CA ILE A 333 6.96 -0.47 -10.52
C ILE A 333 6.16 -1.20 -9.42
N PRO A 334 6.59 -1.13 -8.15
CA PRO A 334 5.90 -1.82 -7.07
C PRO A 334 4.41 -1.47 -7.08
N ASP A 335 3.52 -2.45 -6.86
CA ASP A 335 2.05 -2.32 -6.84
C ASP A 335 1.41 -1.52 -7.99
N ASP A 336 2.04 -1.43 -9.16
CA ASP A 336 1.42 -0.76 -10.32
C ASP A 336 0.07 -1.42 -10.62
N PRO A 337 -1.05 -0.67 -10.59
CA PRO A 337 -2.38 -1.25 -10.81
C PRO A 337 -2.59 -1.78 -12.24
N VAL A 338 -1.69 -1.45 -13.17
CA VAL A 338 -1.73 -1.83 -14.57
C VAL A 338 -0.77 -2.99 -14.85
N ALA A 339 0.51 -2.81 -14.56
CA ALA A 339 1.53 -3.83 -14.81
C ALA A 339 2.76 -3.62 -13.90
N PRO A 340 2.82 -4.29 -12.73
CA PRO A 340 3.92 -4.14 -11.76
C PRO A 340 5.29 -4.50 -12.32
N LEU A 341 5.33 -5.46 -13.22
CA LEU A 341 6.56 -5.90 -13.86
C LEU A 341 6.25 -6.20 -15.34
N LYS A 342 6.93 -5.50 -16.25
CA LYS A 342 6.68 -5.64 -17.69
C LYS A 342 7.94 -5.36 -18.52
N GLU A 343 8.11 -6.14 -19.58
CA GLU A 343 9.08 -5.93 -20.66
C GLU A 343 8.54 -4.93 -21.69
N TYR A 344 9.42 -4.04 -22.16
CA TYR A 344 9.18 -3.07 -23.22
C TYR A 344 10.27 -3.20 -24.27
N ASP A 345 9.91 -2.96 -25.53
CA ASP A 345 10.84 -3.03 -26.66
C ASP A 345 11.93 -1.95 -26.62
N SER A 346 11.68 -0.84 -25.92
CA SER A 346 12.64 0.24 -25.72
C SER A 346 12.28 1.12 -24.52
N VAL A 347 13.24 1.97 -24.10
CA VAL A 347 13.00 3.03 -23.10
C VAL A 347 11.88 3.97 -23.55
N GLU A 348 11.82 4.32 -24.85
CA GLU A 348 10.78 5.18 -25.39
C GLU A 348 9.38 4.54 -25.30
N ALA A 349 9.29 3.24 -25.60
CA ALA A 349 8.03 2.49 -25.46
C ALA A 349 7.54 2.49 -24.01
N PHE A 350 8.46 2.36 -23.04
CA PHE A 350 8.12 2.50 -21.63
C PHE A 350 7.64 3.91 -21.27
N ILE A 351 8.37 4.96 -21.67
CA ILE A 351 8.01 6.35 -21.37
C ILE A 351 6.60 6.68 -21.90
N ASN A 352 6.30 6.27 -23.12
CA ASN A 352 4.97 6.45 -23.72
C ASN A 352 3.90 5.67 -22.95
N SER A 353 4.17 4.43 -22.57
CA SER A 353 3.24 3.63 -21.76
C SER A 353 2.98 4.27 -20.39
N LEU A 354 4.03 4.76 -19.71
CA LEU A 354 3.90 5.43 -18.42
C LEU A 354 3.10 6.73 -18.54
N ARG A 355 3.39 7.56 -19.57
CA ARG A 355 2.61 8.77 -19.86
C ARG A 355 1.13 8.46 -20.02
N ASP A 356 0.79 7.45 -20.82
CA ASP A 356 -0.60 7.10 -21.06
C ASP A 356 -1.30 6.64 -19.77
N ARG A 357 -0.57 5.93 -18.88
CA ARG A 357 -1.06 5.56 -17.55
C ARG A 357 -1.31 6.76 -16.64
N MET A 358 -0.53 7.84 -16.74
CA MET A 358 -0.76 9.05 -15.93
C MET A 358 -2.15 9.69 -16.13
N PHE A 359 -2.79 9.38 -17.26
CA PHE A 359 -4.17 9.81 -17.56
C PHE A 359 -5.25 8.83 -17.08
N ILE A 360 -4.88 7.69 -16.50
CA ILE A 360 -5.83 6.80 -15.82
C ILE A 360 -6.18 7.44 -14.47
N ASP A 361 -7.47 7.50 -14.16
CA ASP A 361 -7.97 8.09 -12.92
C ASP A 361 -7.26 7.48 -11.70
N GLY A 362 -6.67 8.34 -10.88
CA GLY A 362 -5.93 7.97 -9.68
C GLY A 362 -4.50 7.46 -9.88
N TYR A 363 -4.05 7.16 -11.11
CA TYR A 363 -2.71 6.63 -11.35
C TYR A 363 -1.61 7.63 -11.01
N LEU A 364 -1.78 8.92 -11.37
CA LEU A 364 -0.81 9.95 -11.01
C LEU A 364 -0.63 10.03 -9.49
N ASN A 365 -1.72 10.02 -8.72
CA ASN A 365 -1.68 10.03 -7.25
C ASN A 365 -0.97 8.79 -6.69
N PHE A 366 -1.22 7.62 -7.28
CA PHE A 366 -0.47 6.41 -6.97
C PHE A 366 1.03 6.59 -7.25
N PHE A 367 1.40 7.10 -8.42
CA PHE A 367 2.79 7.25 -8.84
C PHE A 367 3.57 8.26 -7.98
N MET A 368 2.91 9.32 -7.49
CA MET A 368 3.52 10.33 -6.62
C MET A 368 4.15 9.74 -5.35
N ARG A 369 3.75 8.53 -4.92
CA ARG A 369 4.33 7.87 -3.74
C ARG A 369 5.81 7.51 -3.89
N PHE A 370 6.28 7.35 -5.13
CA PHE A 370 7.68 7.03 -5.42
C PHE A 370 8.58 8.28 -5.47
N ILE A 371 8.00 9.48 -5.37
CA ILE A 371 8.76 10.71 -5.32
C ILE A 371 9.06 11.05 -3.86
N PRO A 372 10.33 11.33 -3.49
CA PRO A 372 10.71 11.76 -2.15
C PRO A 372 9.85 12.95 -1.69
N ALA A 373 9.44 12.96 -0.43
CA ALA A 373 8.44 13.89 0.10
C ALA A 373 8.79 15.36 -0.18
N ARG A 374 10.07 15.72 -0.04
CA ARG A 374 10.59 17.07 -0.29
C ARG A 374 10.52 17.57 -1.74
N HIS A 375 10.31 16.67 -2.70
CA HIS A 375 10.21 17.02 -4.13
C HIS A 375 8.80 16.82 -4.67
N ARG A 376 7.91 16.21 -3.88
CA ARG A 376 6.61 15.70 -4.33
C ARG A 376 5.70 16.82 -4.83
N SER A 377 5.56 17.91 -4.09
CA SER A 377 4.68 19.03 -4.49
C SER A 377 5.20 19.72 -5.76
N ALA A 378 6.48 20.13 -5.79
CA ALA A 378 7.08 20.77 -6.95
C ALA A 378 7.04 19.90 -8.22
N LEU A 379 7.28 18.59 -8.09
CA LEU A 379 7.17 17.67 -9.23
C LEU A 379 5.73 17.39 -9.64
N PHE A 380 4.79 17.32 -8.69
CA PHE A 380 3.37 17.18 -9.01
C PHE A 380 2.89 18.35 -9.86
N GLU A 381 3.23 19.58 -9.48
CA GLU A 381 2.88 20.76 -10.25
C GLU A 381 3.47 20.70 -11.66
N LYS A 382 4.78 20.43 -11.78
CA LYS A 382 5.46 20.30 -13.09
C LYS A 382 4.85 19.20 -13.95
N LEU A 383 4.56 18.03 -13.39
CA LEU A 383 3.91 16.92 -14.10
C LEU A 383 2.49 17.26 -14.51
N SER A 384 1.70 17.85 -13.60
CA SER A 384 0.32 18.26 -13.89
C SER A 384 0.28 19.30 -15.00
N GLU A 385 1.19 20.28 -15.01
CA GLU A 385 1.30 21.26 -16.10
C GLU A 385 1.78 20.64 -17.42
N ARG A 386 2.68 19.66 -17.37
CA ARG A 386 3.12 18.91 -18.56
C ARG A 386 2.01 18.05 -19.16
N LEU A 387 1.24 17.36 -18.32
CA LEU A 387 0.17 16.46 -18.74
C LEU A 387 -1.12 17.20 -19.10
N HIS A 388 -1.36 18.36 -18.47
CA HIS A 388 -2.53 19.19 -18.66
C HIS A 388 -2.16 20.67 -18.88
N PRO A 389 -1.44 21.01 -19.97
CA PRO A 389 -1.03 22.38 -20.23
C PRO A 389 -2.24 23.31 -20.40
N LYS A 390 -2.03 24.58 -20.04
CA LYS A 390 -3.02 25.63 -20.29
C LYS A 390 -2.96 26.03 -21.77
N VAL A 391 -4.01 25.71 -22.50
CA VAL A 391 -4.19 26.09 -23.90
C VAL A 391 -5.10 27.31 -23.99
N LYS A 392 -4.78 28.23 -24.90
CA LYS A 392 -5.66 29.36 -25.21
C LYS A 392 -6.80 28.88 -26.11
N LYS A 393 -8.03 29.14 -25.70
CA LYS A 393 -9.26 28.89 -26.48
C LYS A 393 -9.99 30.21 -26.73
N GLY A 394 -10.86 30.23 -27.74
CA GLY A 394 -11.58 31.41 -28.23
C GLY A 394 -11.08 31.91 -29.59
N GLY A 395 -11.96 32.50 -30.38
CA GLY A 395 -11.64 33.06 -31.70
C GLY A 395 -10.81 34.35 -31.66
N PHE A 396 -10.26 34.76 -32.81
CA PHE A 396 -9.50 36.02 -32.95
C PHE A 396 -10.35 37.27 -32.62
N PHE A 397 -11.67 37.16 -32.76
CA PHE A 397 -12.66 38.21 -32.47
C PHE A 397 -13.50 37.93 -31.20
N GLU A 398 -13.20 36.86 -30.46
CA GLU A 398 -13.91 36.49 -29.23
C GLU A 398 -13.01 36.63 -28.00
N ARG A 399 -13.60 36.59 -26.80
CA ARG A 399 -12.80 36.56 -25.56
C ARG A 399 -11.95 35.28 -25.55
N GLN A 400 -10.64 35.43 -25.35
CA GLN A 400 -9.76 34.29 -25.13
C GLN A 400 -9.79 33.87 -23.67
N TRP A 401 -9.80 32.57 -23.39
CA TRP A 401 -9.63 32.01 -22.06
C TRP A 401 -8.57 30.90 -22.06
N LEU A 402 -8.03 30.60 -20.88
CA LEU A 402 -7.11 29.49 -20.68
C LEU A 402 -7.88 28.29 -20.16
N GLU A 403 -7.75 27.16 -20.85
CA GLU A 403 -8.32 25.89 -20.44
C GLU A 403 -7.21 24.86 -20.27
N ARG A 404 -7.33 23.95 -19.30
CA ARG A 404 -6.39 22.84 -19.16
C ARG A 404 -6.87 21.68 -20.02
N GLU A 405 -6.02 21.23 -20.94
CA GLU A 405 -6.36 20.14 -21.87
C GLU A 405 -5.32 19.03 -21.74
N ALA A 406 -5.75 17.77 -21.83
CA ALA A 406 -4.84 16.63 -21.73
C ALA A 406 -3.91 16.57 -22.94
N ASP A 407 -2.59 16.63 -22.71
CA ASP A 407 -1.58 16.49 -23.76
C ASP A 407 -1.12 15.03 -23.88
N ARG A 408 -1.73 14.31 -24.82
CA ARG A 408 -1.36 12.91 -25.13
C ARG A 408 0.02 12.78 -25.78
N ASN A 409 0.70 13.88 -26.11
CA ASN A 409 2.07 13.89 -26.61
C ASN A 409 3.08 14.39 -25.56
N ALA A 410 2.64 14.62 -24.32
CA ALA A 410 3.49 15.09 -23.23
C ALA A 410 4.73 14.21 -23.05
N ARG A 411 5.91 14.82 -22.93
CA ARG A 411 7.16 14.08 -22.70
C ARG A 411 7.50 14.07 -21.21
N LEU A 412 7.63 12.86 -20.66
CA LEU A 412 8.19 12.63 -19.33
C LEU A 412 9.72 12.64 -19.44
N ASP A 413 10.38 13.48 -18.65
CA ASP A 413 11.84 13.52 -18.59
C ASP A 413 12.33 12.40 -17.65
N LEU A 414 12.26 11.16 -18.15
CA LEU A 414 12.74 10.01 -17.42
C LEU A 414 14.19 9.71 -17.78
N ARG A 415 14.98 9.48 -16.73
CA ARG A 415 16.38 9.06 -16.80
C ARG A 415 16.57 7.85 -15.90
N GLU A 416 17.75 7.27 -15.98
CA GLU A 416 18.12 6.17 -15.11
C GLU A 416 19.54 6.37 -14.57
N THR A 417 19.75 5.90 -13.35
CA THR A 417 21.07 5.88 -12.72
C THR A 417 21.43 4.44 -12.38
N PRO A 418 22.64 3.94 -12.73
CA PRO A 418 23.04 2.58 -12.41
C PRO A 418 22.97 2.30 -10.90
N LEU A 419 22.29 1.21 -10.54
CA LEU A 419 22.19 0.75 -9.16
C LEU A 419 23.52 0.11 -8.74
N GLN A 420 24.06 0.54 -7.60
CA GLN A 420 25.31 0.02 -7.07
C GLN A 420 25.07 -1.17 -6.13
N GLY A 421 25.81 -2.25 -6.35
CA GLY A 421 25.76 -3.47 -5.52
C GLY A 421 24.62 -4.43 -5.87
N PRO A 422 24.46 -5.53 -5.12
CA PRO A 422 23.40 -6.50 -5.33
C PRO A 422 22.00 -5.89 -5.17
N LEU A 423 21.08 -6.28 -6.06
CA LEU A 423 19.74 -5.68 -6.15
C LEU A 423 18.95 -5.69 -4.83
N PRO A 424 18.79 -6.83 -4.11
CA PRO A 424 18.00 -6.85 -2.89
C PRO A 424 18.55 -5.91 -1.81
N GLU A 425 19.87 -5.94 -1.58
CA GLU A 425 20.56 -5.13 -0.58
C GLU A 425 20.46 -3.64 -0.89
N ALA A 426 20.71 -3.27 -2.15
CA ALA A 426 20.63 -1.89 -2.58
C ALA A 426 19.19 -1.35 -2.46
N LEU A 427 18.18 -2.14 -2.82
CA LEU A 427 16.79 -1.72 -2.64
C LEU A 427 16.40 -1.58 -1.17
N TYR A 428 16.87 -2.47 -0.28
CA TYR A 428 16.64 -2.34 1.16
C TYR A 428 17.26 -1.06 1.74
N ASP A 429 18.53 -0.79 1.41
CA ASP A 429 19.25 0.37 1.96
C ASP A 429 18.60 1.68 1.48
N ARG A 430 18.21 1.74 0.20
CA ARG A 430 17.45 2.88 -0.37
C ARG A 430 16.11 3.07 0.31
N LYS A 431 15.36 1.99 0.51
CA LYS A 431 14.06 2.02 1.18
C LYS A 431 14.19 2.54 2.61
N ARG A 432 15.18 2.05 3.36
CA ARG A 432 15.45 2.56 4.71
C ARG A 432 15.84 4.04 4.70
N ALA A 433 16.67 4.48 3.74
CA ALA A 433 17.06 5.87 3.60
C ALA A 433 15.86 6.78 3.30
N ALA A 434 15.05 6.41 2.32
CA ALA A 434 13.85 7.15 1.92
C ALA A 434 12.82 7.25 3.06
N LEU A 435 12.62 6.19 3.86
CA LEU A 435 11.75 6.24 5.04
C LEU A 435 12.24 7.30 6.04
N LYS A 436 13.53 7.26 6.41
CA LYS A 436 14.12 8.21 7.36
C LYS A 436 14.05 9.65 6.83
N ASP A 437 14.35 9.80 5.55
CA ASP A 437 14.37 11.09 4.88
C ASP A 437 12.99 11.74 4.76
N ASN A 438 11.98 10.96 4.37
CA ASN A 438 10.59 11.41 4.36
C ASN A 438 10.15 11.79 5.78
N ALA A 439 10.56 11.02 6.80
CA ALA A 439 10.29 11.36 8.19
C ALA A 439 10.98 12.65 8.64
N LEU A 440 12.21 12.94 8.20
CA LEU A 440 12.90 14.21 8.49
C LEU A 440 12.20 15.41 7.83
N PHE A 441 11.62 15.22 6.65
CA PHE A 441 10.90 16.29 5.96
C PHE A 441 9.59 16.66 6.67
N HIS A 442 8.84 15.66 7.13
CA HIS A 442 7.55 15.85 7.78
C HIS A 442 7.66 16.17 9.28
N GLY A 443 8.61 15.54 9.98
CA GLY A 443 8.92 15.77 11.39
C GLY A 443 10.34 16.31 11.53
N VAL A 444 10.47 17.64 11.50
CA VAL A 444 11.78 18.30 11.41
C VAL A 444 12.45 18.38 12.78
N PRO A 445 13.64 17.79 12.97
CA PRO A 445 14.38 17.94 14.22
C PRO A 445 14.81 19.39 14.45
N THR A 446 14.87 19.81 15.71
CA THR A 446 15.27 21.19 16.07
C THR A 446 16.67 21.52 15.51
N ALA A 447 17.60 20.57 15.59
CA ALA A 447 18.94 20.72 15.03
C ALA A 447 18.94 20.90 13.49
N ALA A 448 18.05 20.21 12.77
CA ALA A 448 17.92 20.35 11.33
C ALA A 448 17.30 21.71 10.96
N GLN A 449 16.33 22.18 11.74
CA GLN A 449 15.74 23.51 11.57
C GLN A 449 16.78 24.63 11.75
N ASP A 450 17.71 24.46 12.69
CA ASP A 450 18.79 25.42 12.93
C ASP A 450 19.85 25.47 11.81
N GLN A 451 19.93 24.43 10.98
CA GLN A 451 20.89 24.34 9.87
C GLN A 451 20.34 24.84 8.52
N LYS A 452 19.04 25.15 8.41
CA LYS A 452 18.41 25.55 7.13
C LYS A 452 19.00 26.87 6.59
N THR A 453 19.35 26.88 5.32
CA THR A 453 19.68 28.11 4.58
C THR A 453 18.41 28.93 4.28
N VAL A 454 18.55 30.21 3.92
CA VAL A 454 17.40 31.10 3.66
C VAL A 454 16.54 30.64 2.48
N ASP A 455 17.15 30.14 1.41
CA ASP A 455 16.44 29.68 0.21
C ASP A 455 15.63 28.39 0.45
N GLU A 456 16.18 27.48 1.25
CA GLU A 456 15.49 26.25 1.68
C GLU A 456 14.26 26.55 2.53
N ARG A 457 14.30 27.62 3.34
CA ARG A 457 13.14 28.05 4.15
C ARG A 457 11.96 28.44 3.28
N VAL A 458 12.19 29.20 2.20
CA VAL A 458 11.13 29.69 1.32
C VAL A 458 10.45 28.56 0.55
N GLN A 459 11.22 27.57 0.08
CA GLN A 459 10.65 26.42 -0.64
C GLN A 459 9.90 25.46 0.30
N TYR A 460 10.40 25.24 1.51
CA TYR A 460 9.77 24.39 2.53
C TYR A 460 8.33 24.82 2.90
N PHE A 461 8.01 26.11 2.77
CA PHE A 461 6.67 26.63 3.05
C PHE A 461 5.70 26.60 1.86
N LYS A 462 6.19 26.42 0.62
CA LYS A 462 5.35 26.33 -0.58
C LYS A 462 4.74 24.94 -0.77
N ASP A 463 5.45 23.90 -0.34
CA ASP A 463 5.07 22.50 -0.53
C ASP A 463 4.11 22.01 0.57
N LYS A 464 2.80 22.29 0.44
CA LYS A 464 1.78 22.00 1.50
C LYS A 464 0.56 21.21 1.02
N ALA A 465 0.73 20.30 0.06
CA ALA A 465 -0.38 19.51 -0.50
C ALA A 465 -0.37 18.01 -0.14
N PHE A 466 0.75 17.44 0.31
CA PHE A 466 0.89 15.99 0.51
C PHE A 466 1.34 15.66 1.94
N ASP A 467 0.47 15.95 2.92
CA ASP A 467 0.76 15.91 4.36
C ASP A 467 0.63 14.51 5.02
N VAL A 468 1.00 13.41 4.36
CA VAL A 468 0.94 12.10 5.04
C VAL A 468 2.19 11.29 4.77
N LEU A 469 2.95 11.04 5.84
CA LEU A 469 4.00 10.04 5.84
C LEU A 469 3.35 8.65 5.86
N ASN A 470 3.13 8.06 4.67
CA ASN A 470 2.53 6.73 4.56
C ASN A 470 3.59 5.63 4.78
N ILE A 471 3.97 5.41 6.04
CA ILE A 471 5.00 4.44 6.43
C ILE A 471 4.55 3.01 6.11
N ALA A 472 3.26 2.71 6.32
CA ALA A 472 2.71 1.38 6.08
C ALA A 472 2.79 0.98 4.60
N ALA A 473 2.42 1.90 3.68
CA ALA A 473 2.54 1.65 2.24
C ALA A 473 3.99 1.60 1.75
N PHE A 474 4.93 2.17 2.54
CA PHE A 474 6.33 2.07 2.21
C PHE A 474 6.80 0.64 2.32
N VAL A 475 6.31 -0.17 3.29
CA VAL A 475 7.06 -1.35 3.72
C VAL A 475 6.55 -2.70 3.17
N VAL A 476 5.26 -2.87 2.87
CA VAL A 476 4.70 -4.13 2.33
C VAL A 476 3.98 -3.89 1.00
N PRO A 477 4.46 -4.48 -0.11
CA PRO A 477 3.76 -4.45 -1.39
C PRO A 477 2.36 -5.08 -1.27
N VAL A 478 1.32 -4.37 -1.69
CA VAL A 478 -0.08 -4.81 -1.60
C VAL A 478 -0.40 -5.74 -2.78
N LEU A 479 0.15 -6.96 -2.71
CA LEU A 479 -0.24 -8.07 -3.59
C LEU A 479 -1.60 -8.68 -3.20
N GLY A 480 -2.21 -8.16 -2.12
CA GLY A 480 -3.37 -8.72 -1.43
C GLY A 480 -4.53 -9.08 -2.34
N GLU A 481 -5.20 -8.13 -2.98
CA GLU A 481 -6.46 -8.44 -3.69
C GLU A 481 -6.27 -9.37 -4.91
N VAL A 482 -5.21 -9.18 -5.70
CA VAL A 482 -4.95 -10.02 -6.88
C VAL A 482 -4.64 -11.45 -6.45
N MET A 483 -3.75 -11.62 -5.46
CA MET A 483 -3.40 -12.96 -4.99
C MET A 483 -4.51 -13.62 -4.19
N MET A 484 -5.39 -12.85 -3.53
CA MET A 484 -6.63 -13.37 -2.97
C MET A 484 -7.53 -13.93 -4.07
N ALA A 485 -7.75 -13.19 -5.18
CA ALA A 485 -8.52 -13.70 -6.31
C ALA A 485 -7.89 -14.98 -6.91
N VAL A 486 -6.56 -15.00 -7.09
CA VAL A 486 -5.82 -16.18 -7.56
C VAL A 486 -6.03 -17.37 -6.62
N THR A 487 -5.87 -17.16 -5.31
CA THR A 487 -6.05 -18.20 -4.28
C THR A 487 -7.47 -18.74 -4.29
N ALA A 488 -8.47 -17.86 -4.37
CA ALA A 488 -9.88 -18.23 -4.42
C ALA A 488 -10.18 -19.11 -5.64
N ILE A 489 -9.73 -18.69 -6.82
CA ILE A 489 -9.92 -19.44 -8.07
C ILE A 489 -9.21 -20.79 -7.99
N GLN A 490 -7.96 -20.84 -7.53
CA GLN A 490 -7.21 -22.09 -7.45
C GLN A 490 -7.82 -23.07 -6.45
N LEU A 491 -8.15 -22.61 -5.24
CA LEU A 491 -8.77 -23.45 -4.22
C LEU A 491 -10.08 -24.05 -4.72
N ALA A 492 -10.89 -23.26 -5.42
CA ALA A 492 -12.13 -23.76 -6.03
C ALA A 492 -11.86 -24.91 -7.03
N HIS A 493 -10.79 -24.83 -7.82
CA HIS A 493 -10.45 -25.87 -8.78
C HIS A 493 -9.69 -27.07 -8.18
N GLU A 494 -9.08 -26.90 -7.01
CA GLU A 494 -8.50 -28.01 -6.25
C GLU A 494 -9.57 -28.82 -5.51
N VAL A 495 -10.66 -28.16 -5.11
CA VAL A 495 -11.78 -28.78 -4.41
C VAL A 495 -12.81 -29.32 -5.38
N TYR A 496 -13.12 -28.63 -6.48
CA TYR A 496 -14.21 -28.97 -7.39
C TYR A 496 -13.69 -29.37 -8.79
N GLU A 497 -14.22 -30.47 -9.32
CA GLU A 497 -13.97 -30.93 -10.68
C GLU A 497 -15.03 -30.39 -11.65
N GLY A 498 -14.58 -29.79 -12.76
CA GLY A 498 -15.47 -29.27 -13.80
C GLY A 498 -16.29 -28.05 -13.38
N ILE A 499 -15.89 -27.31 -12.33
CA ILE A 499 -16.62 -26.14 -11.83
C ILE A 499 -16.97 -25.10 -12.91
N GLU A 500 -16.17 -25.00 -13.98
CA GLU A 500 -16.39 -24.07 -15.09
C GLU A 500 -17.68 -24.35 -15.87
N SER A 501 -18.15 -25.61 -15.92
CA SER A 501 -19.38 -25.98 -16.64
C SER A 501 -20.66 -25.77 -15.83
N TRP A 502 -20.54 -25.45 -14.54
CA TRP A 502 -21.69 -25.30 -13.65
C TRP A 502 -22.47 -24.00 -13.89
N ALA A 503 -23.74 -24.00 -13.51
CA ALA A 503 -24.57 -22.81 -13.56
C ALA A 503 -24.03 -21.71 -12.62
N LYS A 504 -24.40 -20.45 -12.88
CA LYS A 504 -23.85 -19.30 -12.14
C LYS A 504 -24.20 -19.36 -10.65
N ASP A 505 -25.43 -19.74 -10.32
CA ASP A 505 -25.94 -19.94 -8.98
C ASP A 505 -25.29 -21.16 -8.28
N GLU A 506 -25.07 -22.25 -9.00
CA GLU A 506 -24.33 -23.43 -8.50
C GLU A 506 -22.89 -23.07 -8.11
N LYS A 507 -22.18 -22.31 -8.96
CA LYS A 507 -20.84 -21.78 -8.68
C LYS A 507 -20.83 -20.90 -7.43
N GLN A 508 -21.82 -20.02 -7.29
CA GLN A 508 -21.94 -19.15 -6.12
C GLN A 508 -22.17 -19.93 -4.83
N GLN A 509 -23.05 -20.94 -4.85
CA GLN A 509 -23.31 -21.81 -3.69
C GLN A 509 -22.06 -22.61 -3.29
N ALA A 510 -21.32 -23.14 -4.27
CA ALA A 510 -20.09 -23.88 -4.03
C ALA A 510 -18.98 -23.01 -3.42
N LEU A 511 -18.74 -21.82 -3.99
CA LEU A 511 -17.77 -20.88 -3.45
C LEU A 511 -18.16 -20.40 -2.05
N ALA A 512 -19.45 -20.13 -1.80
CA ALA A 512 -19.93 -19.74 -0.48
C ALA A 512 -19.64 -20.84 0.55
N TYR A 513 -20.05 -22.09 0.28
CA TYR A 513 -19.79 -23.22 1.17
C TYR A 513 -18.29 -23.45 1.40
N LEU A 514 -17.47 -23.39 0.36
CA LEU A 514 -16.01 -23.51 0.46
C LEU A 514 -15.44 -22.51 1.45
N PHE A 515 -15.79 -21.22 1.32
CA PHE A 515 -15.27 -20.18 2.20
C PHE A 515 -15.85 -20.25 3.62
N ASP A 516 -17.08 -20.70 3.79
CA ASP A 516 -17.67 -20.92 5.12
C ASP A 516 -16.92 -22.04 5.86
N VAL A 517 -16.49 -23.09 5.17
CA VAL A 517 -15.66 -24.16 5.77
C VAL A 517 -14.29 -23.61 6.17
N VAL A 518 -13.60 -22.89 5.28
CA VAL A 518 -12.28 -22.30 5.55
C VAL A 518 -12.32 -21.33 6.73
N GLU A 519 -13.31 -20.44 6.77
CA GLU A 519 -13.48 -19.44 7.83
C GLU A 519 -13.76 -20.09 9.19
N ASN A 520 -14.63 -21.11 9.24
CA ASN A 520 -14.92 -21.83 10.48
C ASN A 520 -13.70 -22.62 11.00
N ILE A 521 -12.90 -23.21 10.13
CA ILE A 521 -11.64 -23.86 10.53
C ILE A 521 -10.68 -22.81 11.13
N GLY A 522 -10.55 -21.65 10.48
CA GLY A 522 -9.66 -20.59 10.97
C GLY A 522 -10.08 -20.02 12.31
N LEU A 523 -11.38 -19.80 12.53
CA LEU A 523 -11.93 -19.37 13.83
C LEU A 523 -11.59 -20.36 14.94
N MET A 524 -11.66 -21.67 14.68
CA MET A 524 -11.29 -22.70 15.66
C MET A 524 -9.80 -22.69 15.99
N SER A 525 -8.95 -22.59 14.97
CA SER A 525 -7.50 -22.49 15.15
C SER A 525 -7.11 -21.28 16.00
N ALA A 526 -7.74 -20.12 15.77
CA ALA A 526 -7.51 -18.89 16.54
C ALA A 526 -7.93 -19.02 18.02
N LEU A 527 -8.92 -19.85 18.33
CA LEU A 527 -9.41 -20.12 19.69
C LEU A 527 -8.58 -21.19 20.43
N GLY A 528 -7.53 -21.73 19.82
CA GLY A 528 -6.67 -22.76 20.43
C GLY A 528 -7.33 -24.14 20.54
N ALA A 529 -8.50 -24.34 19.93
CA ALA A 529 -9.12 -25.65 19.81
C ALA A 529 -8.41 -26.42 18.69
N ALA A 530 -7.76 -27.53 19.02
CA ALA A 530 -7.21 -28.40 17.98
C ALA A 530 -8.37 -28.93 17.13
N ALA A 531 -8.42 -28.56 15.86
CA ALA A 531 -9.34 -29.15 14.88
C ALA A 531 -8.90 -30.59 14.57
N THR A 532 -8.88 -31.46 15.59
CA THR A 532 -8.63 -32.89 15.48
C THR A 532 -9.93 -33.53 15.07
N ASP A 533 -9.99 -33.94 13.81
CA ASP A 533 -11.10 -34.56 13.11
C ASP A 533 -12.32 -33.65 12.87
N SER A 534 -13.01 -33.88 11.74
CA SER A 534 -14.20 -33.13 11.28
C SER A 534 -15.37 -33.08 12.27
N ALA A 535 -15.25 -33.73 13.43
CA ALA A 535 -16.22 -33.74 14.52
C ALA A 535 -16.23 -32.45 15.37
N GLY A 536 -15.22 -31.58 15.23
CA GLY A 536 -15.11 -30.32 16.00
C GLY A 536 -15.62 -29.05 15.32
N ILE A 537 -15.91 -29.08 14.01
CA ILE A 537 -16.38 -27.90 13.25
C ILE A 537 -17.89 -27.76 13.46
N PRO A 538 -18.43 -26.58 13.83
CA PRO A 538 -19.87 -26.36 13.96
C PRO A 538 -20.60 -26.88 12.73
N ALA A 539 -21.82 -27.41 12.90
CA ALA A 539 -22.59 -27.93 11.77
C ALA A 539 -22.88 -26.81 10.75
N ILE A 540 -22.04 -26.71 9.72
CA ILE A 540 -22.28 -25.85 8.57
C ILE A 540 -23.44 -26.47 7.80
N GLN A 541 -24.50 -25.70 7.57
CA GLN A 541 -25.57 -26.15 6.69
C GLN A 541 -24.97 -26.38 5.29
N VAL A 542 -24.87 -27.64 4.90
CA VAL A 542 -24.42 -28.03 3.57
C VAL A 542 -25.58 -27.76 2.60
N PRO A 543 -25.42 -26.86 1.61
CA PRO A 543 -26.46 -26.65 0.60
C PRO A 543 -26.80 -27.96 -0.12
N GLU A 544 -28.06 -28.16 -0.50
CA GLU A 544 -28.53 -29.41 -1.13
C GLU A 544 -27.72 -29.79 -2.38
N PHE A 545 -27.38 -28.78 -3.20
CA PHE A 545 -26.48 -28.95 -4.34
C PHE A 545 -25.11 -29.53 -3.95
N ILE A 546 -24.50 -29.03 -2.87
CA ILE A 546 -23.20 -29.48 -2.38
C ILE A 546 -23.28 -30.90 -1.82
N ASN A 547 -24.39 -31.26 -1.19
CA ASN A 547 -24.63 -32.62 -0.72
C ASN A 547 -24.72 -33.63 -1.89
N GLY A 548 -25.13 -33.17 -3.08
CA GLY A 548 -25.18 -33.98 -4.31
C GLY A 548 -23.82 -34.21 -4.99
N LEU A 549 -22.76 -33.48 -4.59
CA LEU A 549 -21.42 -33.66 -5.14
C LEU A 549 -20.77 -34.94 -4.63
N LYS A 550 -19.99 -35.61 -5.47
CA LYS A 550 -19.30 -36.86 -5.12
C LYS A 550 -17.78 -36.69 -5.18
N PRO A 551 -17.02 -37.19 -4.18
CA PRO A 551 -15.57 -37.27 -4.30
C PRO A 551 -15.19 -38.24 -5.41
N VAL A 552 -14.34 -37.81 -6.33
CA VAL A 552 -13.76 -38.62 -7.41
C VAL A 552 -12.23 -38.51 -7.35
N GLU A 553 -11.56 -39.63 -7.56
CA GLU A 553 -10.11 -39.69 -7.67
C GLU A 553 -9.70 -39.53 -9.14
N LEU A 554 -8.87 -38.53 -9.43
CA LEU A 554 -8.36 -38.26 -10.77
C LEU A 554 -7.19 -39.18 -11.10
N PRO A 555 -6.83 -39.36 -12.40
CA PRO A 555 -5.64 -40.13 -12.80
C PRO A 555 -4.33 -39.62 -12.18
N SER A 556 -4.30 -38.38 -11.71
CA SER A 556 -3.19 -37.78 -10.96
C SER A 556 -3.11 -38.22 -9.49
N GLY A 557 -4.02 -39.08 -9.01
CA GLY A 557 -4.15 -39.50 -7.62
C GLY A 557 -4.80 -38.45 -6.69
N MET A 558 -5.34 -37.36 -7.26
CA MET A 558 -5.97 -36.29 -6.48
C MET A 558 -7.49 -36.51 -6.35
N THR A 559 -8.02 -36.37 -5.15
CA THR A 559 -9.48 -36.34 -4.91
C THR A 559 -10.05 -34.93 -5.13
N ARG A 560 -11.19 -34.84 -5.84
CA ARG A 560 -11.99 -33.61 -6.04
C ARG A 560 -13.49 -33.92 -5.96
N LEU A 561 -14.31 -32.91 -5.74
CA LEU A 561 -15.78 -33.00 -5.73
C LEU A 561 -16.34 -32.77 -7.13
N TRP A 562 -17.04 -33.76 -7.66
CA TRP A 562 -17.63 -33.73 -9.00
C TRP A 562 -19.16 -33.71 -8.93
N LYS A 563 -19.77 -32.89 -9.78
CA LYS A 563 -21.22 -32.91 -10.03
C LYS A 563 -21.52 -34.13 -10.91
N PRO A 564 -22.35 -35.10 -10.46
CA PRO A 564 -22.63 -36.33 -11.21
C PRO A 564 -23.56 -36.08 -12.41
N ASP A 565 -23.09 -35.24 -13.33
CA ASP A 565 -23.76 -34.80 -14.53
C ASP A 565 -22.80 -34.98 -15.71
N LEU A 566 -23.16 -35.89 -16.62
CA LEU A 566 -22.35 -36.25 -17.78
C LEU A 566 -22.73 -35.45 -19.04
N THR A 567 -23.80 -34.64 -18.98
CA THR A 567 -24.30 -33.84 -20.11
C THR A 567 -23.24 -32.86 -20.67
N PRO A 568 -22.38 -32.23 -19.85
CA PRO A 568 -21.28 -31.39 -20.36
C PRO A 568 -20.15 -32.17 -21.06
N PHE A 569 -20.11 -33.50 -20.93
CA PHE A 569 -19.06 -34.37 -21.44
C PHE A 569 -19.53 -35.31 -22.55
N SER A 570 -20.82 -35.29 -22.90
CA SER A 570 -21.35 -35.99 -24.08
C SER A 570 -21.03 -35.17 -25.33
N HIS A 571 -20.00 -35.59 -26.07
CA HIS A 571 -19.73 -35.16 -27.44
C HIS A 571 -20.45 -36.04 -28.46
#